data_AF-A0A1E4CRH8-F1
#
_entry.id   AF-A0A1E4CRH8-F1
#
_cell.length_a   1.000
_cell.length_b   1.000
_cell.length_c   1.000
_cell.angle_alpha   90.00
_cell.angle_beta   90.00
_cell.angle_gamma   90.00
#
_symmetry.space_group_name_H-M   'P 1'
#
loop_
_entity.id
_entity.type
_entity.pdbx_description
1 polymer ?
#
loop_
_entity_poly.entity_id
_entity_poly.type
_entity_poly.pdbx_seq_one_letter_code
_entity_poly.pdbx_strand_id
1 'polypeptide(L)' 'MRAAEEASGEAGELSVGVGLDNADARRLYERLGYSATGEVTTTTYLYVDADGEHEATETDERLVKQLR' A
#
# COMPACT_ATOMS: atom_id res chain seq x y z
N MET A 1 -7.07 8.85 1.71
CA MET A 1 -5.87 8.80 2.58
C MET A 1 -6.00 9.69 3.80
N ARG A 2 -6.31 10.99 3.68
CA ARG A 2 -6.44 11.90 4.85
C ARG A 2 -7.35 11.40 5.99
N ALA A 3 -8.53 10.87 5.66
CA ALA A 3 -9.44 10.31 6.67
C ALA A 3 -8.86 9.09 7.41
N ALA A 4 -8.02 8.29 6.73
CA ALA A 4 -7.32 7.17 7.36
C ALA A 4 -6.20 7.67 8.29
N GLU A 5 -5.43 8.68 7.85
CA GLU A 5 -4.41 9.32 8.70
C GLU A 5 -5.02 9.92 9.97
N GLU A 6 -6.16 10.62 9.87
CA GLU A 6 -6.86 11.20 11.01
C GLU A 6 -7.37 10.13 11.98
N ALA A 7 -7.94 9.03 11.46
CA ALA A 7 -8.39 7.91 12.28
C ALA A 7 -7.24 7.14 12.96
N SER A 8 -6.04 7.16 12.37
CA SER A 8 -4.84 6.48 12.88
C SER A 8 -3.98 7.35 13.80
N GLY A 9 -4.40 8.58 14.12
CA GLY A 9 -3.62 9.51 14.95
C GLY A 9 -3.17 8.91 16.29
N GLU A 10 -4.02 8.11 16.95
CA GLU A 10 -3.67 7.44 18.22
C GLU A 10 -2.63 6.31 18.08
N ALA A 11 -2.51 5.72 16.88
CA ALA A 11 -1.54 4.67 16.60
C ALA A 11 -0.12 5.21 16.33
N GLY A 12 0.02 6.50 16.04
CA GLY A 12 1.31 7.18 15.82
C GLY A 12 1.99 6.86 14.47
N GLU A 13 1.47 5.89 13.72
CA GLU A 13 1.96 5.52 12.39
C GLU A 13 0.81 4.98 11.54
N LEU A 14 0.89 5.22 10.22
CA LEU A 14 0.07 4.55 9.23
C LEU A 14 0.97 3.95 8.15
N SER A 15 0.68 2.70 7.77
CA SER A 15 1.37 2.00 6.70
C SER A 15 0.45 1.70 5.52
N VAL A 16 1.04 1.59 4.33
CA VAL A 16 0.36 1.23 3.08
C VAL A 16 1.28 0.37 2.22
N GLY A 17 0.74 -0.67 1.59
CA GLY A 17 1.43 -1.43 0.56
C GLY A 17 1.31 -0.73 -0.79
N VAL A 18 2.41 -0.65 -1.54
CA VAL A 18 2.42 -0.08 -2.89
C VAL A 18 3.08 -1.05 -3.85
N GLY A 19 2.33 -1.48 -4.87
CA GLY A 19 2.82 -2.33 -5.95
C GLY A 19 4.06 -1.75 -6.61
N LEU A 20 5.07 -2.60 -6.84
CA LEU A 20 6.34 -2.18 -7.44
C LEU A 20 6.18 -1.67 -8.88
N ASP A 21 5.12 -2.08 -9.56
CA ASP A 21 4.72 -1.65 -10.90
C ASP A 21 3.91 -0.33 -10.89
N ASN A 22 3.44 0.12 -9.72
CA ASN A 22 2.62 1.33 -9.58
C ASN A 22 3.45 2.55 -9.15
N ALA A 23 4.32 3.01 -10.07
CA ALA A 23 5.20 4.15 -9.81
C ALA A 23 4.43 5.46 -9.52
N ASP A 24 3.20 5.62 -10.05
CA ASP A 24 2.36 6.78 -9.78
C ASP A 24 1.85 6.81 -8.33
N ALA A 25 1.39 5.67 -7.80
CA ALA A 25 0.99 5.54 -6.40
C ALA A 25 2.17 5.80 -5.47
N ARG A 26 3.36 5.27 -5.79
CA ARG A 26 4.58 5.54 -5.03
C ARG A 26 4.86 7.04 -4.93
N ARG A 27 4.90 7.74 -6.08
CA ARG A 27 5.11 9.18 -6.13
C ARG A 27 4.06 9.95 -5.34
N LEU A 28 2.81 9.49 -5.35
CA LEU A 28 1.73 10.10 -4.57
C LEU A 28 2.00 9.98 -3.06
N TYR A 29 2.30 8.79 -2.57
CA TYR A 29 2.50 8.57 -1.13
C TYR A 29 3.78 9.21 -0.61
N GLU A 30 4.86 9.22 -1.39
CA GLU A 30 6.08 9.96 -1.05
C GLU A 30 5.80 11.46 -0.89
N ARG A 31 5.01 12.08 -1.79
CA ARG A 31 4.58 13.49 -1.64
C ARG A 31 3.71 13.72 -0.39
N LEU A 32 2.98 12.72 0.06
CA LEU A 32 2.15 12.78 1.28
C LEU A 32 2.97 12.56 2.56
N GLY A 33 4.27 12.30 2.45
CA GLY A 33 5.20 12.11 3.57
C GLY A 33 5.41 10.66 3.99
N TYR A 34 4.96 9.70 3.19
CA TYR A 34 5.28 8.30 3.42
C TYR A 34 6.70 7.98 2.95
N SER A 35 7.39 7.12 3.69
CA SER A 35 8.76 6.66 3.37
C SER A 35 8.75 5.16 3.14
N ALA A 36 9.51 4.74 2.11
CA ALA A 36 9.73 3.34 1.80
C ALA A 36 10.51 2.64 2.95
N THR A 37 10.04 1.46 3.35
CA THR A 37 10.70 0.68 4.41
C THR A 37 11.71 -0.32 3.87
N GLY A 38 11.71 -0.59 2.55
CA GLY A 38 12.44 -1.70 1.94
C GLY A 38 11.81 -3.07 2.16
N GLU A 39 10.74 -3.18 2.96
CA GLU A 39 10.02 -4.44 3.16
C GLU A 39 9.11 -4.72 1.98
N VAL A 40 9.42 -5.79 1.23
CA VAL A 40 8.69 -6.21 0.04
C VAL A 40 7.94 -7.52 0.32
N THR A 41 6.67 -7.57 -0.05
CA THR A 41 5.82 -8.77 0.04
C THR A 41 5.35 -9.17 -1.35
N THR A 42 5.39 -10.47 -1.66
CA THR A 42 4.75 -11.02 -2.87
C THR A 42 3.62 -11.94 -2.47
N THR A 43 2.44 -11.71 -3.03
CA THR A 43 1.23 -12.48 -2.73
C THR A 43 0.63 -12.98 -4.04
N THR A 44 0.36 -14.29 -4.10
CA THR A 44 -0.46 -14.88 -5.17
C THR A 44 -1.82 -15.25 -4.58
N TYR A 45 -2.89 -14.85 -5.25
CA TYR A 45 -4.26 -15.14 -4.83
C TYR A 45 -5.16 -15.45 -6.02
N LEU A 46 -6.20 -16.23 -5.74
CA LEU A 46 -7.29 -16.48 -6.66
C LEU A 46 -8.42 -15.48 -6.38
N TYR A 47 -8.97 -14.90 -7.43
CA TYR A 47 -10.15 -14.05 -7.36
C TYR A 47 -11.16 -14.48 -8.42
N VAL A 48 -12.44 -14.17 -8.17
CA VAL A 48 -13.52 -14.48 -9.10
C VAL A 48 -14.17 -13.17 -9.54
N ASP A 49 -14.31 -13.00 -10.85
CA ASP A 49 -15.07 -11.90 -11.45
C ASP A 49 -16.16 -12.45 -12.40
N ALA A 50 -16.67 -11.63 -13.32
CA ALA A 50 -17.73 -12.03 -14.24
C ALA A 50 -17.28 -13.04 -15.32
N ASP A 51 -15.98 -13.10 -15.60
CA ASP A 51 -15.39 -13.97 -16.63
C ASP A 51 -14.91 -15.31 -16.04
N GLY A 52 -14.75 -15.41 -14.72
CA GLY A 52 -14.50 -16.67 -14.03
C GLY A 52 -13.52 -16.54 -12.87
N GLU A 53 -12.86 -17.65 -12.53
CA GLU A 53 -11.76 -17.68 -11.55
C GLU A 53 -10.45 -17.31 -12.25
N HIS A 54 -9.70 -16.41 -11.61
CA HIS A 54 -8.44 -15.86 -12.09
C HIS A 54 -7.38 -15.94 -10.99
N GLU A 55 -6.13 -16.11 -11.41
CA GLU A 55 -4.97 -15.98 -10.53
C GLU A 55 -4.30 -14.62 -10.77
N ALA A 56 -3.95 -13.93 -9.69
CA ALA A 56 -3.11 -12.75 -9.71
C ALA A 56 -1.92 -12.92 -8.77
N THR A 57 -0.79 -12.33 -9.15
CA THR A 57 0.39 -12.17 -8.30
C THR A 57 0.72 -10.70 -8.21
N GLU A 58 0.81 -10.19 -6.98
CA GLU A 58 1.17 -8.81 -6.69
C GLU A 58 2.44 -8.78 -5.83
N THR A 59 3.32 -7.82 -6.12
CA THR A 59 4.51 -7.54 -5.32
C THR A 59 4.48 -6.09 -4.88
N ASP A 60 4.45 -5.87 -3.58
CA ASP A 60 4.28 -4.55 -2.97
C ASP A 60 5.43 -4.24 -2.00
N GLU A 61 5.80 -2.96 -1.92
CA GLU A 61 6.65 -2.44 -0.84
C GLU A 61 5.79 -1.75 0.22
N ARG A 62 6.09 -1.99 1.51
CA ARG A 62 5.46 -1.25 2.61
C ARG A 62 6.06 0.15 2.73
N LEU A 63 5.20 1.15 2.68
CA LEU A 63 5.49 2.56 2.95
C LEU A 63 4.86 2.98 4.28
N VAL A 64 5.54 3.81 5.06
CA VAL A 64 5.10 4.26 6.38
C VAL A 64 5.12 5.77 6.51
N LYS A 65 4.12 6.33 7.21
CA LYS A 65 4.09 7.73 7.62
C LYS A 65 3.91 7.81 9.12
N GLN A 66 4.80 8.54 9.78
CA GLN A 66 4.66 8.88 11.19
C GLN A 66 3.55 9.92 11.35
N LEU A 67 2.58 9.65 12.23
CA LEU A 67 1.49 10.55 12.56
C LEU A 67 1.83 11.17 13.92
N ARG A 68 2.10 12.47 13.93
CA ARG A 68 2.43 13.24 15.14
C ARG A 68 1.26 14.10 15.55
#